data_AF-A0A915UR28-F1
#
_entry.id   AF-A0A915UR28-F1
#
_cell.length_a   1.000
_cell.length_b   1.000
_cell.length_c   1.000
_cell.angle_alpha   90.00
_cell.angle_beta   90.00
_cell.angle_gamma   90.00
#
_symmetry.space_group_name_H-M   'P 1'
#
loop_
_entity.id
_entity.type
_entity.pdbx_description
1 polymer ?
#
loop_
_entity_poly.entity_id
_entity_poly.type
_entity_poly.pdbx_seq_one_letter_code
_entity_poly.pdbx_strand_id
1 'polypeptide(L)'
;MKQRIRRKAKRAIVKSLEQGATVSQACAAAGVSRRVFYEWLHKDPDFAGAVELAYTKQIALAETALFRAIEAGDLKAAMWFLERRAPEYRPPSMQQQLAESEPLIELVEVEPAHELDFCEVLAQASRT
;
A
#
# COMPACT_ATOMS: atom_id res chain seq x y z
N MET A 1 -10.22 33.89 -2.69
CA MET A 1 -8.85 33.91 -2.10
C MET A 1 -8.55 32.72 -1.17
N LYS A 2 -9.45 32.37 -0.23
CA LYS A 2 -9.24 31.30 0.78
C LYS A 2 -8.90 29.91 0.21
N GLN A 3 -9.48 29.54 -0.94
CA GLN A 3 -9.27 28.22 -1.54
C GLN A 3 -7.85 28.01 -2.10
N ARG A 4 -7.22 29.07 -2.63
CA ARG A 4 -5.83 29.01 -3.12
C ARG A 4 -4.85 28.72 -1.97
N ILE A 5 -5.10 29.31 -0.80
CA ILE A 5 -4.29 29.10 0.41
C ILE A 5 -4.42 27.65 0.89
N ARG A 6 -5.65 27.12 0.97
CA ARG A 6 -5.89 25.71 1.35
C ARG A 6 -5.18 24.74 0.40
N ARG A 7 -5.27 24.95 -0.91
CA ARG A 7 -4.57 24.11 -1.90
C ARG A 7 -3.05 24.16 -1.73
N LYS A 8 -2.48 25.33 -1.47
CA LYS A 8 -1.03 25.47 -1.20
C LYS A 8 -0.64 24.72 0.07
N ALA A 9 -1.42 24.84 1.14
CA ALA A 9 -1.17 24.15 2.40
C ALA A 9 -1.25 22.63 2.24
N LYS A 10 -2.28 22.10 1.56
CA LYS A 10 -2.40 20.66 1.24
C LYS A 10 -1.17 20.12 0.50
N ARG A 11 -0.72 20.83 -0.54
CA ARG A 11 0.48 20.46 -1.31
C ARG A 11 1.74 20.49 -0.45
N ALA A 12 1.89 21.49 0.41
CA ALA A 12 3.04 21.59 1.32
C ALA A 12 3.06 20.44 2.34
N ILE A 13 1.90 20.07 2.88
CA ILE A 13 1.76 18.92 3.78
C ILE A 13 2.17 17.63 3.07
N VAL A 14 1.58 17.32 1.92
CA VAL A 14 1.89 16.10 1.16
C VAL A 14 3.38 16.02 0.85
N LYS A 15 3.99 17.10 0.34
CA LYS A 15 5.43 17.13 0.05
C LYS A 15 6.28 16.89 1.30
N SER A 16 5.88 17.43 2.45
CA SER A 16 6.62 17.22 3.71
C SER A 16 6.51 15.76 4.18
N LEU A 17 5.33 15.16 4.03
CA LEU A 17 5.12 13.75 4.33
C LEU A 17 5.95 12.86 3.40
N GLU A 18 6.01 13.14 2.09
CA GLU A 18 6.86 12.38 1.16
C GLU A 18 8.35 12.37 1.56
N GLN A 19 8.79 13.39 2.32
CA GLN A 19 10.15 13.53 2.83
C GLN A 19 10.36 12.88 4.20
N GLY A 20 9.38 12.16 4.73
CA GLY A 20 9.46 11.47 6.01
C GLY A 20 9.10 12.33 7.23
N ALA A 21 8.50 13.52 7.04
CA ALA A 21 8.02 14.31 8.16
C ALA A 21 6.82 13.62 8.84
N THR A 22 6.68 13.81 10.15
CA THR A 22 5.46 13.43 10.87
C THR A 22 4.31 14.37 10.51
N VAL A 23 3.07 13.92 10.70
CA VAL A 23 1.86 14.75 10.50
C VAL A 23 1.95 16.06 11.28
N SER A 24 2.44 16.01 12.53
CA SER A 24 2.63 17.19 13.38
C SER A 24 3.60 18.20 12.76
N GLN A 25 4.75 17.74 12.27
CA GLN A 25 5.75 18.59 11.61
C GLN A 25 5.22 19.17 10.30
N ALA A 26 4.59 18.35 9.46
CA ALA A 26 4.02 18.77 8.19
C ALA A 26 2.91 19.82 8.37
N CYS A 27 2.04 19.62 9.37
CA CYS A 27 0.99 20.57 9.74
C CYS A 27 1.57 21.90 10.25
N ALA A 28 2.56 21.85 11.14
CA ALA A 28 3.23 23.02 11.67
C ALA A 28 3.92 23.83 10.55
N ALA A 29 4.66 23.16 9.66
CA ALA A 29 5.32 23.79 8.53
C ALA A 29 4.34 24.43 7.53
N ALA A 30 3.15 23.85 7.37
CA ALA A 30 2.11 24.38 6.49
C ALA A 30 1.21 25.44 7.15
N GLY A 31 1.38 25.72 8.45
CA GLY A 31 0.53 26.64 9.20
C GLY A 31 -0.91 26.15 9.38
N VAL A 32 -1.10 24.83 9.47
CA VAL A 32 -2.41 24.17 9.59
C VAL A 32 -2.47 23.38 10.90
N SER A 33 -3.61 23.40 11.60
CA SER A 33 -3.78 22.56 12.78
C SER A 33 -4.04 21.10 12.38
N ARG A 34 -3.61 20.14 13.20
CA ARG A 34 -3.87 18.71 12.97
C ARG A 34 -5.37 18.39 12.80
N ARG A 35 -6.24 19.09 13.54
CA ARG A 35 -7.70 18.98 13.41
C ARG A 35 -8.15 19.24 11.97
N VAL A 36 -7.64 20.30 11.34
CA VAL A 36 -7.98 20.65 9.96
C VAL A 36 -7.43 19.64 8.97
N PHE A 37 -6.23 19.09 9.24
CA PHE A 37 -5.68 18.00 8.43
C PHE A 37 -6.59 16.77 8.43
N TYR A 38 -7.02 16.29 9.60
CA TYR A 38 -7.93 15.14 9.69
C TYR A 38 -9.32 15.44 9.11
N GLU A 39 -9.81 16.67 9.26
CA GLU A 39 -11.04 17.10 8.58
C GLU A 39 -10.90 17.02 7.04
N TRP A 40 -9.75 17.42 6.50
CA TRP A 40 -9.48 17.30 5.07
C TRP A 40 -9.36 15.86 4.61
N LEU A 41 -8.75 14.96 5.39
CA LEU A 41 -8.72 13.53 5.06
C LEU A 41 -10.13 12.94 4.91
N HIS A 42 -11.07 13.35 5.77
CA HIS A 42 -12.45 12.86 5.70
C HIS A 42 -13.25 13.51 4.55
N LYS A 43 -13.03 14.79 4.26
CA LYS A 43 -13.87 15.57 3.33
C LYS A 43 -13.34 15.66 1.90
N ASP A 44 -12.07 15.33 1.68
CA ASP A 44 -11.39 15.45 0.40
C ASP A 44 -10.64 14.13 0.07
N PRO A 45 -11.30 13.22 -0.68
CA PRO A 45 -10.71 11.94 -1.08
C PRO A 45 -9.41 12.08 -1.89
N ASP A 46 -9.28 13.12 -2.71
CA ASP A 46 -8.05 13.35 -3.50
C ASP A 46 -6.87 13.68 -2.58
N PHE A 47 -7.12 14.50 -1.55
CA PHE A 47 -6.11 14.79 -0.54
C PHE A 47 -5.74 13.55 0.28
N ALA A 48 -6.73 12.73 0.65
CA ALA A 48 -6.48 11.46 1.34
C ALA A 48 -5.62 10.52 0.48
N GLY A 49 -5.96 10.32 -0.80
CA GLY A 49 -5.16 9.50 -1.71
C GLY A 49 -3.73 10.03 -1.88
N ALA A 50 -3.54 11.34 -1.93
CA ALA A 50 -2.20 11.95 -1.99
C ALA A 50 -1.39 11.73 -0.70
N VAL A 51 -2.04 11.71 0.46
CA VAL A 51 -1.41 11.41 1.75
C VAL A 51 -1.03 9.93 1.84
N GLU A 52 -1.91 9.02 1.42
CA GLU A 52 -1.61 7.59 1.36
C GLU A 52 -0.44 7.29 0.42
N LEU A 53 -0.41 7.91 -0.77
CA LEU A 53 0.74 7.79 -1.67
C LEU A 53 2.03 8.30 -1.04
N ALA A 54 1.96 9.38 -0.25
CA ALA A 54 3.12 9.88 0.49
C ALA A 54 3.61 8.86 1.53
N TYR A 55 2.72 8.17 2.24
CA TYR A 55 3.10 7.09 3.16
C TYR A 55 3.71 5.89 2.43
N THR A 56 3.16 5.47 1.29
CA THR A 56 3.77 4.42 0.46
C THR A 56 5.21 4.77 0.08
N LYS A 57 5.49 6.04 -0.26
CA LYS A 57 6.86 6.51 -0.53
C LYS A 57 7.74 6.46 0.70
N GLN A 58 7.24 6.82 1.88
CA GLN A 58 7.99 6.70 3.13
C GLN A 58 8.36 5.24 3.43
N ILE A 59 7.44 4.30 3.20
CA ILE A 59 7.69 2.87 3.36
C ILE A 59 8.82 2.43 2.42
N ALA A 60 8.76 2.79 1.13
CA ALA A 60 9.81 2.44 0.17
C ALA A 60 11.20 3.01 0.56
N LEU A 61 11.24 4.23 1.13
CA LEU A 61 12.47 4.81 1.67
C LEU A 61 12.99 4.02 2.86
N ALA A 62 12.11 3.58 3.77
CA ALA A 62 12.47 2.76 4.92
C ALA A 62 12.98 1.37 4.48
N GLU A 63 12.36 0.75 3.47
CA GLU A 63 12.83 -0.50 2.88
C GLU A 63 14.24 -0.34 2.31
N THR A 64 14.48 0.74 1.57
CA THR A 64 15.82 1.04 1.03
C THR A 64 16.85 1.20 2.14
N ALA A 65 16.49 1.90 3.22
CA ALA A 65 17.37 2.07 4.38
C ALA A 65 17.64 0.74 5.10
N LEU A 66 16.63 -0.12 5.25
CA LEU A 66 16.76 -1.45 5.82
C LEU A 66 17.74 -2.31 5.01
N PHE A 67 17.60 -2.36 3.69
CA PHE A 67 18.50 -3.14 2.84
C PHE A 67 19.95 -2.63 2.91
N ARG A 68 20.17 -1.31 2.93
CA ARG A 68 21.51 -0.75 3.14
C ARG A 68 22.12 -1.13 4.48
N ALA A 69 21.32 -1.20 5.55
CA ALA A 69 21.80 -1.65 6.86
C ALA A 69 22.21 -3.13 6.83
N ILE A 70 21.44 -3.97 6.13
CA ILE A 70 21.77 -5.39 5.92
C ILE A 70 23.09 -5.53 5.14
N GLU A 71 23.25 -4.78 4.03
CA GLU A 71 24.49 -4.76 3.24
C GLU A 71 25.70 -4.29 4.05
N ALA A 72 25.49 -3.36 4.99
CA ALA A 72 26.51 -2.88 5.92
C ALA A 72 26.84 -3.87 7.06
N GLY A 73 26.16 -5.02 7.14
CA GLY A 73 26.42 -6.08 8.12
C GLY A 73 25.60 -6.00 9.41
N ASP A 74 24.51 -5.24 9.45
CA ASP A 74 23.58 -5.28 10.59
C ASP A 74 22.83 -6.63 10.63
N LEU A 75 23.37 -7.57 11.41
CA LEU A 75 22.81 -8.91 11.57
C LEU A 75 21.41 -8.89 12.21
N LYS A 76 21.08 -7.91 13.05
CA LYS A 76 19.74 -7.81 13.65
C LYS A 76 18.71 -7.42 12.61
N ALA A 77 19.04 -6.46 11.75
CA ALA A 77 18.19 -6.08 10.62
C ALA A 77 17.96 -7.26 9.67
N ALA A 78 19.02 -8.01 9.36
CA ALA A 78 18.94 -9.19 8.51
C ALA A 78 18.06 -10.29 9.12
N MET A 79 18.29 -10.61 10.40
CA MET A 79 17.49 -11.62 11.12
C MET A 79 16.01 -11.21 11.18
N TRP A 80 15.72 -9.96 11.56
CA TRP A 80 14.36 -9.41 11.62
C TRP A 80 13.63 -9.51 10.26
N PHE A 81 14.34 -9.25 9.16
CA PHE A 81 13.80 -9.35 7.81
C PHE A 81 13.50 -10.79 7.40
N LEU A 82 14.44 -11.71 7.65
CA LEU A 82 14.31 -13.14 7.32
C LEU A 82 13.15 -13.80 8.07
N GLU A 83 13.01 -13.55 9.37
CA GLU A 83 11.91 -14.07 10.20
C GLU A 83 10.52 -13.79 9.58
N ARG A 84 10.36 -12.64 8.90
CA ARG A 84 9.07 -12.24 8.32
C ARG A 84 8.84 -12.80 6.92
N ARG A 85 9.91 -12.91 6.12
CA ARG A 85 9.82 -13.31 4.70
C ARG A 85 10.01 -14.80 4.45
N ALA A 86 10.71 -15.51 5.34
CA ALA A 86 11.12 -16.88 5.16
C ALA A 86 10.70 -17.74 6.38
N PRO A 87 9.70 -18.64 6.24
CA PRO A 87 9.17 -19.46 7.33
C PRO A 87 10.22 -20.22 8.15
N GLU A 88 11.26 -20.70 7.51
CA GLU A 88 12.35 -21.49 8.08
C GLU A 88 13.23 -20.71 9.08
N TYR A 89 13.19 -19.37 9.01
CA TYR A 89 13.88 -18.49 9.95
C TYR A 89 12.97 -17.97 11.08
N ARG A 90 11.68 -18.34 11.10
CA ARG A 90 10.75 -17.89 12.16
C ARG A 90 11.09 -18.50 13.50
N PRO A 91 11.14 -17.71 14.59
CA PRO A 91 11.32 -18.27 15.92
C PRO A 91 10.11 -19.15 16.30
N PRO A 92 10.30 -20.20 17.12
CA PRO A 92 9.22 -21.13 17.51
C PRO A 92 7.98 -20.44 18.09
N SER A 93 8.17 -19.33 18.81
CA SER A 93 7.07 -18.54 19.39
C SER A 93 6.13 -17.93 18.35
N MET A 94 6.61 -17.68 17.12
CA MET A 94 5.81 -17.10 16.04
C MET A 94 5.05 -18.18 15.24
N GLN A 95 5.52 -19.43 15.24
CA GLN A 95 4.94 -20.52 14.44
C GLN A 95 3.57 -20.96 14.96
N GLN A 96 3.31 -20.86 16.27
CA GLN A 96 2.02 -21.26 16.88
C GLN A 96 0.83 -20.42 16.41
N GLN A 97 1.03 -19.20 15.90
CA GLN A 97 -0.08 -18.30 15.51
C GLN A 97 -0.64 -18.56 14.10
N LEU A 98 0.00 -19.41 13.29
CA LEU A 98 -0.38 -19.62 11.87
C LEU A 98 -1.12 -20.95 11.61
N ALA A 99 -1.14 -21.86 12.58
CA ALA A 99 -1.80 -23.16 12.43
C ALA A 99 -3.35 -23.06 12.45
N GLU A 100 -3.91 -21.91 12.83
CA GLU A 100 -5.37 -21.72 12.98
C GLU A 100 -6.06 -21.12 11.76
N SER A 101 -5.31 -20.69 10.74
CA SER A 101 -5.88 -20.09 9.54
C SER A 101 -5.37 -20.79 8.28
N GLU A 102 -5.75 -22.05 8.10
CA GLU A 102 -5.77 -22.60 6.75
C GLU A 102 -6.89 -21.89 5.97
N PRO A 103 -6.60 -21.23 4.85
CA PRO A 103 -7.68 -20.80 3.97
C PRO A 103 -8.34 -22.07 3.44
N LEU A 104 -9.63 -22.27 3.75
CA LEU A 104 -10.48 -23.19 3.00
C LEU A 104 -10.55 -22.66 1.56
N ILE A 105 -9.63 -23.11 0.72
CA ILE A 105 -9.78 -23.00 -0.72
C ILE A 105 -10.73 -24.13 -1.10
N GLU A 106 -12.03 -23.82 -1.12
CA GLU A 106 -13.02 -24.67 -1.76
C GLU A 106 -12.69 -24.68 -3.26
N LEU A 107 -12.11 -25.77 -3.73
CA LEU A 107 -11.89 -26.00 -5.15
C LEU A 107 -13.26 -26.15 -5.81
N VAL A 108 -13.82 -25.05 -6.30
CA VAL A 108 -14.96 -25.09 -7.20
C VAL A 108 -14.46 -25.65 -8.52
N GLU A 109 -14.89 -26.86 -8.87
CA GLU A 109 -14.71 -27.40 -10.21
C GLU A 109 -15.40 -26.45 -11.18
N VAL A 110 -14.61 -25.65 -11.90
CA VAL A 110 -15.11 -24.83 -13.00
C VAL A 110 -15.42 -25.79 -14.13
N GLU A 111 -16.70 -26.08 -14.37
CA GLU A 111 -17.09 -26.76 -15.59
C GLU A 111 -16.54 -25.96 -16.78
N PRO A 112 -15.80 -26.60 -17.70
CA PRO A 112 -15.21 -25.89 -18.82
C PRO A 112 -16.32 -25.19 -19.60
N ALA A 113 -16.18 -23.87 -19.75
CA ALA A 113 -17.05 -23.10 -20.63
C ALA A 113 -17.04 -23.79 -22.00
N HIS A 114 -18.22 -24.11 -22.52
CA HIS A 114 -18.38 -24.78 -23.81
C HIS A 114 -17.47 -24.12 -24.85
N GLU A 115 -16.67 -24.92 -25.55
CA GLU A 115 -15.89 -24.43 -26.68
C GLU A 115 -16.85 -23.71 -27.64
N LEU A 116 -16.72 -22.39 -27.70
CA LEU A 116 -17.41 -21.61 -28.72
C LEU A 116 -16.81 -22.02 -30.06
N ASP A 117 -17.58 -22.74 -30.88
CA ASP A 117 -17.22 -22.97 -32.27
C ASP A 117 -17.31 -21.63 -33.01
N PHE A 118 -16.16 -20.95 -33.12
CA PHE A 118 -16.04 -19.68 -33.82
C PHE A 118 -16.49 -19.78 -35.28
N CYS A 119 -16.45 -20.97 -35.91
CA CYS A 119 -16.98 -21.15 -37.25
C CYS A 119 -18.50 -20.95 -37.28
N GLU A 120 -19.22 -21.44 -36.26
CA GLU A 120 -20.67 -21.30 -36.15
C GLU A 120 -21.07 -19.84 -35.88
N VAL A 121 -20.33 -19.16 -34.99
CA VAL A 121 -20.53 -17.72 -34.68
C VAL A 121 -20.30 -16.85 -35.92
N LEU A 122 -19.25 -17.11 -36.69
CA LEU A 122 -18.95 -16.36 -37.92
C LEU A 122 -19.96 -16.67 -39.05
N ALA A 123 -20.50 -17.89 -39.10
CA ALA A 123 -21.53 -18.27 -40.07
C ALA A 123 -22.89 -17.63 -39.77
N GLN A 124 -23.17 -17.23 -38.53
CA GLN A 124 -24.37 -16.47 -38.17
C GLN A 124 -24.22 -14.98 -38.48
N ALA A 125 -23.03 -14.39 -38.27
CA ALA A 125 -22.74 -12.99 -38.57
C ALA A 125 -22.75 -12.66 -40.08
N SER A 126 -22.62 -13.68 -40.94
CA SER A 126 -22.60 -13.52 -42.41
C SER A 126 -23.98 -13.66 -43.06
N ARG A 127 -25.06 -13.84 -42.28
CA ARG A 127 -26.43 -14.06 -42.75
C ARG A 127 -27.40 -12.90 -42.46
N THR A 128 -26.87 -11.69 -42.23
CA THR A 128 -27.63 -10.43 -42.15
C THR A 128 -27.08 -9.42 -43.14
#